data_AF-A0A2N3AVE6-F1
#
_entry.id   AF-A0A2N3AVE6-F1
#
_cell.length_a   1.000
_cell.length_b   1.000
_cell.length_c   1.000
_cell.angle_alpha   90.00
_cell.angle_beta   90.00
_cell.angle_gamma   90.00
#
_symmetry.space_group_name_H-M   'P 1'
#
loop_
_entity.id
_entity.type
_entity.pdbx_description
1 polymer ?
#
loop_
_entity_poly.entity_id
_entity_poly.type
_entity_poly.pdbx_seq_one_letter_code
_entity_poly.pdbx_strand_id
1 'polypeptide(L)'
;RPFKSQVGSAASDQSRALPDRQTYLTRVQEIWAAHEGDGKVPRPPHWTGFTLSPRRIEFWIDRDNRLHDRREFTRSAADAPWSDTLLYP
;
A
#
# COMPACT_ATOMS: atom_id res chain seq x y z
N ARG A 1 8.47 11.30 -2.43
CA ARG A 1 7.52 11.48 -1.30
C ARG A 1 7.96 12.71 -0.49
N PRO A 2 7.06 13.42 0.20
CA PRO A 2 7.44 14.55 1.07
C PRO A 2 8.49 14.16 2.11
N PHE A 3 9.40 15.07 2.47
CA PHE A 3 10.50 14.81 3.42
C PHE A 3 10.00 14.18 4.73
N LYS A 4 8.94 14.74 5.34
CA LYS A 4 8.30 14.19 6.55
C LYS A 4 7.91 12.71 6.41
N SER A 5 7.40 12.31 5.25
CA SER A 5 7.05 10.92 4.97
C SER A 5 8.26 10.02 4.75
N GLN A 6 9.38 10.56 4.24
CA GLN A 6 10.63 9.82 4.12
C GLN A 6 11.22 9.54 5.51
N VAL A 7 11.28 10.55 6.39
CA VAL A 7 11.76 10.42 7.77
C VAL A 7 10.96 9.35 8.53
N GLY A 8 9.63 9.45 8.54
CA GLY A 8 8.80 8.47 9.25
C GLY A 8 8.95 7.05 8.70
N SER A 9 9.10 6.90 7.37
CA SER A 9 9.31 5.60 6.75
C SER A 9 10.68 5.01 7.07
N ALA A 10 11.73 5.83 7.20
CA ALA A 10 13.08 5.37 7.52
C ALA A 10 13.26 5.06 9.02
N ALA A 11 12.49 5.72 9.90
CA ALA A 11 12.48 5.46 11.34
C ALA A 11 11.74 4.19 11.74
N SER A 12 10.92 3.62 10.84
CA SER A 12 10.01 2.52 11.15
C SER A 12 10.57 1.16 10.71
N ASP A 13 10.71 0.24 11.67
CA ASP A 13 10.82 -1.20 11.37
C ASP A 13 9.41 -1.77 11.24
N GLN A 14 8.78 -1.55 10.08
CA GLN A 14 7.36 -1.81 9.85
C GLN A 14 6.92 -3.18 10.38
N SER A 15 5.84 -3.16 11.19
CA SER A 15 5.18 -4.35 11.77
C SER A 15 6.00 -5.15 12.79
N ARG A 16 7.17 -4.67 13.22
CA ARG A 16 7.90 -5.25 14.36
C ARG A 16 7.36 -4.74 15.70
N ALA A 17 7.59 -5.52 16.76
CA ALA A 17 7.28 -5.09 18.12
C ALA A 17 8.10 -3.85 18.49
N LEU A 18 7.45 -2.87 19.11
CA LEU A 18 8.06 -1.62 19.56
C LEU A 18 8.11 -1.62 21.10
N PRO A 19 9.27 -1.38 21.73
CA PRO A 19 9.38 -1.37 23.20
C PRO A 19 8.48 -0.31 23.85
N ASP A 20 8.52 0.91 23.33
CA ASP A 20 7.68 2.03 23.75
C ASP A 20 7.58 3.09 22.65
N ARG A 21 6.65 4.04 22.82
CA ARG A 21 6.42 5.11 21.85
C ARG A 21 7.63 6.05 21.70
N GLN A 22 8.39 6.28 22.78
CA GLN A 22 9.50 7.23 22.78
C GLN A 22 10.65 6.73 21.92
N THR A 23 10.90 5.42 21.91
CA THR A 23 11.90 4.75 21.05
C THR A 23 11.72 5.15 19.57
N TYR A 24 10.49 5.12 19.06
CA TYR A 24 10.21 5.54 17.68
C TYR A 24 10.39 7.05 17.47
N LEU A 25 9.93 7.88 18.42
CA LEU A 25 10.08 9.33 18.33
C LEU A 25 11.54 9.77 18.29
N THR A 26 12.39 9.16 19.11
CA THR A 26 13.83 9.42 19.12
C THR A 26 14.44 9.10 17.75
N ARG A 27 14.14 7.93 17.16
CA ARG A 27 14.61 7.58 15.80
C ARG A 27 14.15 8.59 14.73
N VAL A 28 12.91 9.07 14.83
CA VAL A 28 12.39 10.11 13.92
C VAL A 28 13.19 11.40 14.05
N GLN A 29 13.50 11.84 15.27
CA GLN A 29 14.28 13.05 15.52
C GLN A 29 15.73 12.91 15.02
N GLU A 30 16.37 11.76 15.26
CA GLU A 30 17.73 11.47 14.79
C GLU A 30 17.82 11.53 13.27
N ILE A 31 16.91 10.86 12.56
CA ILE A 31 16.86 10.86 11.09
C ILE A 31 16.52 12.26 10.55
N TRP A 32 15.63 12.98 11.22
CA TRP A 32 15.32 14.37 10.84
C TRP A 32 16.57 15.24 10.90
N ALA A 33 17.25 15.29 12.05
CA ALA A 33 18.43 16.12 12.25
C ALA A 33 19.57 15.75 11.28
N ALA A 34 19.73 14.45 10.97
CA ALA A 34 20.75 13.99 10.03
C ALA A 34 20.49 14.40 8.58
N HIS A 35 19.25 14.71 8.20
CA HIS A 35 18.85 14.89 6.80
C HIS A 35 18.06 16.17 6.51
N GLU A 36 17.81 17.03 7.50
CA GLU A 36 17.04 18.26 7.31
C GLU A 36 17.74 19.26 6.39
N GLY A 37 19.07 19.35 6.45
CA GLY A 37 19.87 20.20 5.56
C GLY A 37 19.78 19.78 4.08
N ASP A 38 19.73 18.47 3.83
CA ASP A 38 19.60 17.91 2.47
C ASP A 38 18.14 17.85 1.99
N GLY A 39 17.18 17.95 2.91
CA GLY A 39 15.75 17.80 2.63
C GLY A 39 15.35 16.43 2.08
N LYS A 40 16.23 15.42 2.19
CA LYS A 40 16.04 14.09 1.61
C LYS A 40 16.69 13.01 2.45
N VAL A 41 15.96 11.91 2.67
CA VAL A 41 16.47 10.72 3.34
C VAL A 41 16.81 9.66 2.29
N PRO A 42 17.97 8.99 2.37
CA PRO A 42 18.27 7.84 1.52
C PRO A 42 17.16 6.79 1.63
N ARG A 43 16.76 6.22 0.49
CA ARG A 43 15.71 5.19 0.46
C ARG A 43 16.20 3.94 1.21
N PRO A 44 15.49 3.47 2.26
CA PRO A 44 15.89 2.25 2.95
C PRO A 44 15.94 1.04 1.99
N PRO A 45 16.91 0.12 2.12
CA PRO A 45 17.05 -1.02 1.20
C PRO A 45 15.82 -1.92 1.13
N HIS A 46 15.09 -2.05 2.24
CA HIS A 46 13.86 -2.85 2.32
C HIS A 46 12.62 -2.13 1.76
N TRP A 47 12.72 -0.82 1.47
CA TRP A 47 11.59 -0.05 0.94
C TRP A 47 11.48 -0.27 -0.57
N THR A 48 10.40 -0.93 -0.99
CA THR A 48 10.15 -1.27 -2.39
C THR A 48 8.68 -1.02 -2.77
N GLY A 49 8.38 -1.15 -4.06
CA GLY A 49 7.03 -1.16 -4.59
C GLY A 49 6.70 -2.50 -5.20
N PHE A 50 5.42 -2.85 -5.20
CA PHE A 50 4.90 -4.03 -5.90
C PHE A 50 3.84 -3.59 -6.90
N THR A 51 3.78 -4.27 -8.04
CA THR A 51 2.70 -4.10 -9.02
C THR A 51 1.89 -5.38 -9.04
N LEU A 52 0.58 -5.27 -8.79
CA LEU A 52 -0.35 -6.38 -8.94
C LEU A 52 -0.79 -6.46 -10.40
N SER A 53 -0.58 -7.61 -11.04
CA SER A 53 -1.18 -7.93 -12.34
C SER A 53 -2.42 -8.80 -12.10
N PRO A 54 -3.63 -8.20 -12.10
CA PRO A 54 -4.83 -8.92 -11.71
C PRO A 54 -5.17 -9.98 -12.76
N ARG A 55 -5.62 -11.15 -12.30
CA ARG A 55 -6.28 -12.17 -13.13
C ARG A 55 -7.79 -12.20 -12.93
N ARG A 56 -8.27 -11.53 -11.88
CA ARG A 56 -9.68 -11.42 -11.51
C ARG A 56 -9.92 -10.04 -10.92
N ILE A 57 -10.97 -9.37 -11.36
CA ILE A 57 -11.47 -8.10 -10.82
C ILE A 57 -12.98 -8.25 -10.67
N GLU A 58 -13.54 -7.88 -9.53
CA GLU A 58 -14.98 -7.89 -9.31
C GLU A 58 -15.45 -6.47 -9.00
N PHE A 59 -16.47 -6.03 -9.72
CA PHE A 59 -17.22 -4.82 -9.41
C PHE A 59 -18.50 -5.22 -8.71
N TRP A 60 -18.59 -4.85 -7.44
CA TRP A 60 -19.77 -5.01 -6.61
C TRP A 60 -20.43 -3.64 -6.46
N ILE A 61 -21.73 -3.56 -6.71
CA ILE A 61 -22.49 -2.31 -6.62
C ILE A 61 -23.72 -2.54 -5.74
N ASP A 62 -23.88 -1.67 -4.76
CA ASP A 62 -25.04 -1.71 -3.86
C ASP A 62 -26.35 -1.43 -4.61
N ARG A 63 -27.42 -2.07 -4.14
CA ARG A 63 -28.78 -1.99 -4.68
C ARG A 63 -29.77 -2.26 -3.56
N ASP A 64 -30.98 -1.74 -3.74
CA ASP A 64 -32.08 -1.95 -2.80
C ASP A 64 -32.39 -3.43 -2.58
N ASN A 65 -32.93 -3.73 -1.40
CA ASN A 65 -33.42 -5.06 -1.04
C ASN A 65 -32.34 -6.17 -1.11
N ARG A 66 -31.05 -5.82 -0.98
CA ARG A 66 -29.90 -6.74 -1.06
C ARG A 66 -29.71 -7.39 -2.45
N LEU A 67 -30.27 -6.79 -3.51
CA LEU A 67 -30.16 -7.27 -4.89
C LEU A 67 -28.93 -6.69 -5.59
N HIS A 68 -27.76 -6.84 -4.98
CA HIS A 68 -26.51 -6.22 -5.42
C HIS A 68 -26.09 -6.64 -6.82
N ASP A 69 -25.58 -5.71 -7.62
CA ASP A 69 -25.00 -6.05 -8.91
C ASP A 69 -23.57 -6.53 -8.70
N ARG A 70 -23.25 -7.70 -9.24
CA ARG A 70 -21.90 -8.29 -9.19
C ARG A 70 -21.44 -8.66 -10.58
N ARG A 71 -20.44 -7.93 -11.08
CA ARG A 71 -19.81 -8.19 -12.37
C ARG A 71 -18.36 -8.60 -12.13
N GLU A 72 -18.03 -9.83 -12.51
CA GLU A 72 -16.69 -10.38 -12.43
C GLU A 72 -16.01 -10.35 -13.79
N PHE A 73 -14.75 -9.93 -13.84
CA PHE A 73 -13.85 -10.01 -14.97
C PHE A 73 -12.71 -10.97 -14.66
N THR A 74 -12.41 -11.90 -15.57
CA THR A 74 -11.31 -12.87 -15.43
C THR A 74 -10.43 -12.94 -16.68
N ARG A 75 -9.16 -13.32 -16.50
CA ARG A 75 -8.22 -13.66 -17.58
C ARG A 75 -7.19 -14.70 -17.11
N SER A 76 -6.75 -15.57 -18.01
CA SER A 76 -5.84 -16.69 -17.68
C SER A 76 -4.38 -16.27 -17.46
N ALA A 77 -3.95 -15.19 -18.11
CA ALA A 77 -2.60 -14.63 -18.07
C ALA A 77 -2.63 -13.10 -18.13
N ALA A 78 -1.48 -12.44 -17.95
CA ALA A 78 -1.38 -10.97 -17.89
C ALA A 78 -1.69 -10.27 -19.22
N ASP A 79 -1.53 -10.98 -20.32
CA ASP A 79 -1.72 -10.57 -21.72
C ASP A 79 -2.95 -11.23 -22.37
N ALA A 80 -3.57 -12.18 -21.67
CA ALA A 80 -4.80 -12.81 -22.14
C ALA A 80 -5.98 -11.80 -22.17
N PRO A 81 -6.92 -11.95 -23.13
CA PRO A 81 -8.13 -11.16 -23.15
C PRO A 81 -8.96 -11.39 -21.88
N TRP A 82 -9.73 -10.36 -21.50
CA TRP A 82 -10.68 -10.45 -20.40
C TRP A 82 -11.99 -11.09 -20.88
N SER A 83 -12.59 -11.90 -20.02
CA SER A 83 -13.99 -12.32 -20.09
C SER A 83 -14.75 -11.80 -18.88
N ASP A 84 -16.04 -11.54 -19.00
CA ASP A 84 -16.88 -11.13 -17.89
C ASP A 84 -18.09 -12.06 -17.66
N THR A 85 -18.58 -12.07 -16.42
CA THR A 85 -19.80 -12.78 -16.03
C THR A 85 -20.55 -12.01 -14.94
N LEU A 86 -21.86 -12.25 -14.85
CA LEU A 86 -22.67 -11.81 -13.71
C LEU A 86 -22.65 -12.89 -12.62
N LEU A 87 -22.59 -12.45 -11.37
CA LEU A 87 -22.74 -13.31 -10.19
C LEU A 87 -24.04 -12.98 -9.48
N TYR A 88 -24.61 -13.95 -8.75
CA TYR A 88 -25.69 -13.66 -7.81
C TYR A 88 -25.21 -12.71 -6.70
N PRO A 89 -26.07 -11.81 -6.20
CA PRO A 89 -25.78 -10.91 -5.09
C PRO A 89 -25.09 -11.57 -3.89
#